data_AF-A0A0B7N6G1-F1
#
_entry.id   AF-A0A0B7N6G1-F1
#
_cell.length_a   1.000
_cell.length_b   1.000
_cell.length_c   1.000
_cell.angle_alpha   90.00
_cell.angle_beta   90.00
_cell.angle_gamma   90.00
#
_symmetry.space_group_name_H-M   'P 1'
#
loop_
_entity.id
_entity.type
_entity.pdbx_description
1 polymer ?
#
loop_
_entity_poly.entity_id
_entity_poly.type
_entity_poly.pdbx_seq_one_letter_code
_entity_poly.pdbx_strand_id
1 'polypeptide(L)'
;MIRSTITQQDLQDQDKMSTIVNELFDQVADLVKESKQWSLIYRHGEITTRKNKSNSYIQRSSRHTADQVTYDQLRSLLHLNHSLNETKYIKQLTDAILLQKVNAEADLVRLSFKTPAPCSNREFVELVATREHNRSFMVVSQPAEYHSVKKGHVRGAYKAWELVNEIENEKGEKIVEWTCIQHSSAGGLIPRFISDLFAARDFHHDVKCIINYIQENK
;
A
#
# COMPACT_ATOMS: atom_id res chain seq x y z
N MET A 1 -10.38 -1.75 15.75
CA MET A 1 -9.05 -2.39 15.70
C MET A 1 -9.07 -3.30 14.50
N ILE A 2 -8.14 -3.13 13.56
CA ILE A 2 -8.06 -4.01 12.39
C ILE A 2 -7.56 -5.36 12.91
N ARG A 3 -8.35 -6.41 12.71
CA ARG A 3 -7.95 -7.78 13.01
C ARG A 3 -7.42 -8.40 11.73
N SER A 4 -6.42 -9.27 11.87
CA SER A 4 -6.09 -10.17 10.77
C SER A 4 -7.25 -11.11 10.53
N THR A 5 -7.58 -11.30 9.26
CA THR A 5 -8.60 -12.26 8.81
C THR A 5 -7.98 -13.45 8.08
N ILE A 6 -6.65 -13.44 7.88
CA ILE A 6 -5.88 -14.49 7.21
C ILE A 6 -5.08 -15.20 8.29
N THR A 7 -5.46 -16.42 8.61
CA THR A 7 -4.83 -17.24 9.64
C THR A 7 -3.60 -17.97 9.09
N GLN A 8 -2.80 -18.54 9.99
CA GLN A 8 -1.70 -19.41 9.57
C GLN A 8 -2.16 -20.66 8.83
N GLN A 9 -3.33 -21.19 9.18
CA GLN A 9 -3.90 -22.34 8.48
C GLN A 9 -4.29 -21.96 7.05
N ASP A 10 -4.84 -20.76 6.86
CA ASP A 10 -5.21 -20.28 5.53
C ASP A 10 -3.98 -20.18 4.63
N LEU A 11 -2.86 -19.66 5.16
CA LEU A 11 -1.59 -19.55 4.43
C LEU A 11 -1.01 -20.88 3.93
N GLN A 12 -1.49 -22.02 4.43
CA GLN A 12 -1.10 -23.36 3.97
C GLN A 12 -2.08 -23.96 2.94
N ASP A 13 -3.26 -23.36 2.78
CA ASP A 13 -4.31 -23.82 1.88
C ASP A 13 -4.30 -23.00 0.58
N GLN A 14 -3.73 -23.59 -0.47
CA GLN A 14 -3.52 -22.92 -1.77
C GLN A 14 -4.82 -22.50 -2.46
N ASP A 15 -5.87 -23.32 -2.38
CA ASP A 15 -7.15 -23.04 -3.02
C ASP A 15 -7.88 -21.91 -2.29
N LYS A 16 -7.85 -21.96 -0.96
CA LYS A 16 -8.39 -20.89 -0.12
C LYS A 16 -7.64 -19.58 -0.32
N MET A 17 -6.30 -19.59 -0.36
CA MET A 17 -5.53 -18.38 -0.61
C MET A 17 -5.78 -17.80 -2.00
N SER A 18 -5.91 -18.66 -3.02
CA SER A 18 -6.25 -18.21 -4.37
C SER A 18 -7.63 -17.53 -4.40
N THR A 19 -8.61 -18.10 -3.67
CA THR A 19 -9.94 -17.48 -3.51
C THR A 19 -9.86 -16.12 -2.84
N ILE A 20 -9.16 -16.03 -1.70
CA ILE A 20 -8.97 -14.77 -0.96
C ILE A 20 -8.29 -13.71 -1.84
N VAL A 21 -7.22 -14.07 -2.54
CA VAL A 21 -6.47 -13.16 -3.42
C VAL A 21 -7.35 -12.65 -4.56
N ASN A 22 -8.14 -13.52 -5.19
CA ASN A 22 -9.08 -13.13 -6.24
C ASN A 22 -10.13 -12.14 -5.73
N GLU A 23 -10.76 -12.44 -4.59
CA GLU A 23 -11.74 -11.54 -3.96
C GLU A 23 -11.15 -10.16 -3.64
N LEU A 24 -9.88 -10.11 -3.23
CA LEU A 24 -9.20 -8.84 -2.95
C LEU A 24 -8.96 -8.02 -4.21
N PHE A 25 -8.57 -8.67 -5.31
CA PHE A 25 -8.41 -8.00 -6.60
C PHE A 25 -9.74 -7.51 -7.18
N ASP A 26 -10.80 -8.31 -7.05
CA ASP A 26 -12.15 -7.94 -7.51
C ASP A 26 -12.66 -6.68 -6.80
N GLN A 27 -12.27 -6.48 -5.54
CA GLN A 27 -12.61 -5.27 -4.77
C GLN A 27 -11.90 -4.00 -5.25
N VAL A 28 -10.74 -4.09 -5.92
CA VAL A 28 -9.89 -2.93 -6.22
C VAL A 28 -10.65 -1.90 -7.07
N ALA A 29 -11.27 -2.33 -8.17
CA ALA A 29 -11.93 -1.43 -9.10
C ALA A 29 -13.11 -0.70 -8.44
N ASP A 30 -13.92 -1.43 -7.67
CA ASP A 30 -15.08 -0.87 -6.98
C ASP A 30 -14.67 0.11 -5.87
N LEU A 31 -13.67 -0.24 -5.06
CA LEU A 31 -13.12 0.65 -4.03
C LEU A 31 -12.52 1.92 -4.64
N VAL A 32 -11.75 1.80 -5.73
CA VAL A 32 -11.19 2.96 -6.45
C VAL A 32 -12.32 3.84 -7.00
N LYS A 33 -13.36 3.25 -7.58
CA LYS A 33 -14.52 4.01 -8.09
C LYS A 33 -15.28 4.72 -6.96
N GLU A 34 -15.59 4.02 -5.88
CA GLU A 34 -16.28 4.58 -4.71
C GLU A 34 -15.46 5.71 -4.08
N SER A 35 -14.16 5.51 -3.92
CA SER A 35 -13.27 6.45 -3.23
C SER A 35 -13.17 7.82 -3.88
N LYS A 36 -13.47 7.94 -5.18
CA LYS A 36 -13.57 9.23 -5.89
C LYS A 36 -14.67 10.12 -5.31
N GLN A 37 -15.70 9.54 -4.71
CA GLN A 37 -16.82 10.25 -4.07
C GLN A 37 -16.54 10.62 -2.61
N TRP A 38 -15.44 10.13 -2.02
CA TRP A 38 -15.09 10.45 -0.65
C TRP A 38 -14.68 11.92 -0.50
N SER A 39 -14.76 12.42 0.74
CA SER A 39 -14.50 13.82 1.03
C SER A 39 -13.02 14.14 0.83
N LEU A 40 -12.74 15.14 -0.02
CA LEU A 40 -11.38 15.66 -0.22
C LEU A 40 -10.92 16.35 1.06
N ILE A 41 -9.82 15.86 1.64
CA ILE A 41 -9.25 16.41 2.88
C ILE A 41 -7.89 17.07 2.65
N TYR A 42 -7.22 16.76 1.54
CA TYR A 42 -5.92 17.34 1.20
C TYR A 42 -5.70 17.35 -0.32
N ARG A 43 -4.98 18.37 -0.82
CA ARG A 43 -4.53 18.48 -2.21
C ARG A 43 -3.15 19.13 -2.24
N HIS A 44 -2.24 18.58 -3.02
CA HIS A 44 -0.91 19.13 -3.27
C HIS A 44 -0.51 18.88 -4.73
N GLY A 45 -0.65 19.89 -5.58
CA GLY A 45 -0.54 19.72 -7.04
C GLY A 45 -1.56 18.69 -7.54
N GLU A 46 -1.07 17.72 -8.31
CA GLU A 46 -1.86 16.60 -8.86
C GLU A 46 -2.13 15.47 -7.84
N ILE A 47 -1.59 15.57 -6.63
CA ILE A 47 -1.82 14.58 -5.57
C ILE A 47 -3.03 15.01 -4.73
N THR A 48 -4.00 14.12 -4.58
CA THR A 48 -5.19 14.32 -3.74
C THR A 48 -5.28 13.26 -2.66
N THR A 49 -5.84 13.62 -1.51
CA THR A 49 -6.18 12.69 -0.44
C THR A 49 -7.64 12.87 -0.06
N ARG A 50 -8.38 11.76 -0.05
CA ARG A 50 -9.80 11.71 0.35
C ARG A 50 -9.98 10.80 1.54
N LYS A 51 -10.98 11.08 2.37
CA LYS A 51 -11.35 10.25 3.52
C LYS A 51 -12.82 9.87 3.44
N ASN A 52 -13.10 8.60 3.63
CA ASN A 52 -14.47 8.14 3.79
C ASN A 52 -15.00 8.65 5.14
N LYS A 53 -16.23 9.19 5.17
CA LYS A 53 -16.83 9.70 6.42
C LYS A 53 -17.37 8.59 7.32
N SER A 54 -17.75 7.47 6.72
CA SER A 54 -18.44 6.36 7.38
C SER A 54 -17.47 5.27 7.85
N ASN A 55 -16.31 5.15 7.22
CA ASN A 55 -15.25 4.23 7.62
C ASN A 55 -13.89 4.96 7.66
N SER A 56 -12.90 4.39 8.35
CA SER A 56 -11.60 5.05 8.54
C SER A 56 -10.67 4.92 7.31
N TYR A 57 -11.22 4.69 6.11
CA TYR A 57 -10.42 4.51 4.90
C TYR A 57 -9.95 5.87 4.39
N ILE A 58 -8.70 5.90 3.94
CA ILE A 58 -8.08 7.05 3.34
C ILE A 58 -7.62 6.64 1.95
N GLN A 59 -7.88 7.49 0.98
CA GLN A 59 -7.48 7.31 -0.40
C GLN A 59 -6.49 8.39 -0.80
N ARG A 60 -5.49 8.03 -1.58
CA ARG A 60 -4.57 8.94 -2.26
C ARG A 60 -4.56 8.64 -3.74
N SER A 61 -4.64 9.68 -4.56
CA SER A 61 -4.56 9.57 -6.02
C SER A 61 -3.61 10.62 -6.55
N SER A 62 -2.88 10.24 -7.59
CA SER A 62 -1.93 11.09 -8.27
C SER A 62 -1.94 10.76 -9.75
N ARG A 63 -1.64 11.77 -10.58
CA ARG A 63 -1.46 11.62 -12.02
C ARG A 63 -0.09 12.16 -12.39
N HIS A 64 0.61 11.42 -13.25
CA HIS A 64 1.96 11.75 -13.65
C HIS A 64 2.14 11.63 -15.15
N THR A 65 2.80 12.60 -15.73
CA THR A 65 3.24 12.58 -17.13
C THR A 65 4.53 11.78 -17.27
N ALA A 66 4.83 11.30 -18.49
CA ALA A 66 5.99 10.44 -18.75
C ALA A 66 7.36 11.10 -18.47
N ASP A 67 7.45 12.43 -18.47
CA ASP A 67 8.64 13.18 -18.05
C ASP A 67 8.89 13.08 -16.54
N GLN A 68 7.83 13.03 -15.73
CA GLN A 68 7.92 12.82 -14.30
C GLN A 68 8.29 11.36 -13.99
N VAL A 69 7.43 10.43 -14.41
CA VAL A 69 7.60 8.99 -14.22
C VAL A 69 6.81 8.19 -15.25
N THR A 70 7.39 7.10 -15.76
CA THR A 70 6.71 6.19 -16.69
C THR A 70 6.03 5.02 -15.97
N TYR A 71 5.08 4.36 -16.64
CA TYR A 71 4.44 3.16 -16.13
C TYR A 71 5.46 2.07 -15.79
N ASP A 72 6.42 1.85 -16.68
CA ASP A 72 7.43 0.80 -16.52
C ASP A 72 8.34 1.06 -15.31
N GLN A 73 8.64 2.34 -15.02
CA GLN A 73 9.38 2.73 -13.82
C GLN A 73 8.58 2.44 -12.55
N LEU A 74 7.30 2.83 -12.49
CA LEU A 74 6.45 2.52 -11.34
C LEU A 74 6.24 1.01 -11.17
N ARG A 75 5.99 0.29 -12.27
CA ARG A 75 5.86 -1.17 -12.29
C ARG A 75 7.09 -1.85 -11.71
N SER A 76 8.29 -1.40 -12.07
CA SER A 76 9.54 -2.00 -11.57
C SER A 76 9.70 -1.90 -10.05
N LEU A 77 9.06 -0.92 -9.41
CA LEU A 77 9.14 -0.69 -7.97
C LEU A 77 7.93 -1.23 -7.22
N LEU A 78 6.73 -0.95 -7.71
CA LEU A 78 5.48 -1.22 -7.02
C LEU A 78 4.86 -2.57 -7.38
N HIS A 79 5.13 -3.12 -8.57
CA HIS A 79 4.60 -4.43 -8.95
C HIS A 79 5.63 -5.52 -8.66
N LEU A 80 6.86 -5.35 -9.12
CA LEU A 80 7.92 -6.34 -8.92
C LEU A 80 8.55 -6.20 -7.54
N ASN A 81 8.54 -7.25 -6.72
CA ASN A 81 9.13 -7.24 -5.37
C ASN A 81 8.67 -6.06 -4.50
N HIS A 82 7.38 -5.69 -4.60
CA HIS A 82 6.74 -4.51 -4.00
C HIS A 82 7.32 -4.11 -2.63
N SER A 83 7.08 -4.94 -1.60
CA SER A 83 7.47 -4.64 -0.23
C SER A 83 8.98 -4.57 0.00
N LEU A 84 9.77 -5.31 -0.78
CA LEU A 84 11.24 -5.24 -0.67
C LEU A 84 11.76 -3.92 -1.24
N ASN A 85 11.16 -3.44 -2.32
CA ASN A 85 11.52 -2.16 -2.93
C ASN A 85 11.13 -0.97 -2.07
N GLU A 86 10.10 -1.07 -1.23
CA GLU A 86 9.69 0.01 -0.33
C GLU A 86 10.84 0.51 0.55
N THR A 87 11.76 -0.37 0.96
CA THR A 87 12.93 0.01 1.78
C THR A 87 13.85 1.03 1.10
N LYS A 88 13.78 1.14 -0.23
CA LYS A 88 14.60 2.04 -1.04
C LYS A 88 14.13 3.49 -0.97
N TYR A 89 12.84 3.72 -0.72
CA TYR A 89 12.23 5.06 -0.78
C TYR A 89 11.43 5.44 0.47
N ILE A 90 10.98 4.47 1.29
CA ILE A 90 10.29 4.74 2.56
C ILE A 90 11.33 4.81 3.69
N LYS A 91 11.75 6.02 4.06
CA LYS A 91 12.79 6.25 5.08
C LYS A 91 12.51 5.63 6.45
N GLN A 92 11.23 5.50 6.81
CA GLN A 92 10.82 4.93 8.09
C GLN A 92 10.85 3.40 8.08
N LEU A 93 10.79 2.76 6.91
CA LEU A 93 10.84 1.32 6.74
C LEU A 93 12.30 0.84 6.86
N THR A 94 12.60 0.21 7.98
CA THR A 94 13.96 -0.27 8.31
C THR A 94 14.29 -1.62 7.71
N ASP A 95 13.30 -2.50 7.56
CA ASP A 95 13.46 -3.77 6.87
C ASP A 95 12.13 -4.23 6.25
N ALA A 96 12.27 -5.03 5.20
CA ALA A 96 11.22 -5.84 4.61
C ALA A 96 11.77 -7.25 4.43
N ILE A 97 11.10 -8.24 4.99
CA ILE A 97 11.56 -9.63 5.03
C ILE A 97 10.45 -10.53 4.47
N LEU A 98 10.74 -11.21 3.37
CA LEU A 98 9.88 -12.28 2.86
C LEU A 98 9.87 -13.44 3.86
N LEU A 99 8.71 -13.74 4.43
CA LEU A 99 8.52 -14.83 5.38
C LEU A 99 8.13 -16.13 4.67
N GLN A 100 7.27 -16.04 3.66
CA GLN A 100 6.76 -17.19 2.91
C GLN A 100 6.32 -16.76 1.51
N LYS A 101 6.65 -17.55 0.49
CA LYS A 101 5.98 -17.49 -0.82
C LYS A 101 4.63 -18.21 -0.69
N VAL A 102 3.52 -17.48 -0.83
CA VAL A 102 2.18 -18.09 -0.64
C VAL A 102 1.74 -18.76 -1.93
N ASN A 103 1.79 -18.05 -3.06
CA ASN A 103 1.58 -18.59 -4.39
C ASN A 103 2.33 -17.74 -5.43
N ALA A 104 1.99 -17.87 -6.72
CA ALA A 104 2.66 -17.12 -7.80
C ALA A 104 2.40 -15.60 -7.77
N GLU A 105 1.28 -15.16 -7.18
CA GLU A 105 0.87 -13.76 -7.15
C GLU A 105 1.04 -13.11 -5.76
N ALA A 106 1.25 -13.92 -4.71
CA ALA A 106 1.17 -13.47 -3.33
C ALA A 106 2.31 -13.97 -2.43
N ASP A 107 2.79 -13.05 -1.60
CA ASP A 107 3.87 -13.23 -0.64
C ASP A 107 3.40 -12.87 0.77
N LEU A 108 3.90 -13.58 1.77
CA LEU A 108 3.81 -13.16 3.17
C LEU A 108 5.07 -12.39 3.54
N VAL A 109 4.93 -11.13 3.91
CA VAL A 109 6.06 -10.22 4.19
C VAL A 109 5.93 -9.63 5.58
N ARG A 110 7.06 -9.46 6.27
CA ARG A 110 7.17 -8.64 7.47
C ARG A 110 7.85 -7.31 7.14
N LEU A 111 7.21 -6.22 7.54
CA LEU A 111 7.73 -4.86 7.42
C LEU A 111 8.05 -4.31 8.82
N SER A 112 9.25 -3.75 9.03
CA SER A 112 9.61 -3.09 10.29
C SER A 112 9.78 -1.59 10.10
N PHE A 113 8.99 -0.80 10.81
CA PHE A 113 9.02 0.66 10.78
C PHE A 113 9.63 1.24 12.05
N LYS A 114 10.53 2.21 11.87
CA LYS A 114 11.02 3.06 12.95
C LYS A 114 10.02 4.16 13.24
N THR A 115 9.61 4.27 14.50
CA THR A 115 8.73 5.35 14.96
C THR A 115 9.52 6.41 15.70
N PRO A 116 9.06 7.67 15.72
CA PRO A 116 9.65 8.70 16.57
C PRO A 116 9.62 8.29 18.06
N ALA A 117 10.73 8.52 18.77
CA ALA A 117 10.75 8.35 20.22
C ALA A 117 9.73 9.31 20.89
N PRO A 118 9.02 8.90 21.95
CA PRO A 118 9.20 7.69 22.76
C PRO A 118 8.34 6.48 22.35
N CYS A 119 7.72 6.48 21.16
CA CYS A 119 6.89 5.36 20.72
C CYS A 119 7.75 4.15 20.33
N SER A 120 7.31 2.93 20.69
CA SER A 120 7.94 1.69 20.23
C SER A 120 7.86 1.56 18.71
N ASN A 121 8.83 0.92 18.07
CA ASN A 121 8.77 0.66 16.63
C ASN A 121 7.55 -0.19 16.26
N ARG A 122 7.13 -0.15 14.99
CA ARG A 122 6.01 -0.96 14.50
C ARG A 122 6.48 -2.05 13.58
N GLU A 123 5.84 -3.20 13.68
CA GLU A 123 5.94 -4.23 12.66
C GLU A 123 4.56 -4.50 12.05
N PHE A 124 4.55 -4.84 10.78
CA PHE A 124 3.38 -5.31 10.05
C PHE A 124 3.72 -6.67 9.44
N VAL A 125 2.78 -7.60 9.47
CA VAL A 125 2.91 -8.88 8.77
C VAL A 125 1.72 -9.04 7.87
N GLU A 126 1.98 -9.14 6.57
CA GLU A 126 0.98 -8.92 5.54
C GLU A 126 1.09 -9.94 4.42
N LEU A 127 -0.07 -10.38 3.96
CA LEU A 127 -0.19 -10.94 2.62
C LEU A 127 -0.15 -9.77 1.64
N VAL A 128 0.82 -9.77 0.74
CA VAL A 128 0.95 -8.81 -0.35
C VAL A 128 0.81 -9.56 -1.65
N ALA A 129 -0.19 -9.21 -2.45
CA ALA A 129 -0.41 -9.80 -3.76
C ALA A 129 -0.40 -8.74 -4.86
N THR A 130 0.14 -9.11 -6.02
CA THR A 130 0.24 -8.21 -7.17
C THR A 130 -0.26 -8.89 -8.44
N ARG A 131 -1.04 -8.16 -9.26
CA ARG A 131 -1.56 -8.66 -10.53
C ARG A 131 -1.48 -7.58 -11.59
N GLU A 132 -1.09 -7.93 -12.80
CA GLU A 132 -0.98 -7.02 -13.94
C GLU A 132 -1.84 -7.49 -15.11
N HIS A 133 -2.48 -6.54 -15.79
CA HIS A 133 -3.23 -6.77 -17.02
C HIS A 133 -3.34 -5.46 -17.84
N ASN A 134 -2.97 -5.48 -19.12
CA ASN A 134 -3.16 -4.34 -20.07
C ASN A 134 -2.70 -2.95 -19.57
N ARG A 135 -1.38 -2.76 -19.36
CA ARG A 135 -0.79 -1.52 -18.80
C ARG A 135 -1.51 -0.98 -17.57
N SER A 136 -2.02 -1.91 -16.76
CA SER A 136 -2.60 -1.69 -15.46
C SER A 136 -2.08 -2.76 -14.52
N PHE A 137 -1.74 -2.37 -13.28
CA PHE A 137 -1.46 -3.34 -12.24
C PHE A 137 -2.11 -2.95 -10.92
N MET A 138 -2.36 -3.97 -10.13
CA MET A 138 -2.98 -3.89 -8.82
C MET A 138 -2.01 -4.42 -7.78
N VAL A 139 -2.05 -3.82 -6.59
CA VAL A 139 -1.37 -4.31 -5.39
C VAL A 139 -2.40 -4.37 -4.28
N VAL A 140 -2.50 -5.51 -3.60
CA VAL A 140 -3.37 -5.65 -2.44
C VAL A 140 -2.54 -6.12 -1.25
N SER A 141 -2.72 -5.48 -0.11
CA SER A 141 -2.06 -5.83 1.14
C SER A 141 -3.10 -6.08 2.23
N GLN A 142 -3.01 -7.22 2.92
CA GLN A 142 -3.91 -7.59 4.00
C GLN A 142 -3.13 -8.12 5.20
N PRO A 143 -3.57 -7.80 6.43
CA PRO A 143 -2.88 -8.26 7.63
C PRO A 143 -3.04 -9.77 7.79
N ALA A 144 -1.94 -10.46 8.03
CA ALA A 144 -1.87 -11.90 8.23
C ALA A 144 -1.45 -12.25 9.67
N GLU A 145 -1.98 -13.35 10.20
CA GLU A 145 -1.63 -13.82 11.53
C GLU A 145 -0.21 -14.36 11.55
N TYR A 146 0.57 -13.93 12.55
CA TYR A 146 1.94 -14.39 12.71
C TYR A 146 2.35 -14.37 14.18
N HIS A 147 2.69 -15.55 14.71
CA HIS A 147 2.84 -15.79 16.14
C HIS A 147 3.93 -14.95 16.82
N SER A 148 5.02 -14.67 16.10
CA SER A 148 6.16 -13.94 16.68
C SER A 148 6.08 -12.46 16.36
N VAL A 149 6.26 -11.62 17.39
CA VAL A 149 6.51 -10.19 17.23
C VAL A 149 7.99 -9.91 17.43
N LYS A 150 8.60 -9.14 16.53
CA LYS A 150 9.99 -8.72 16.63
C LYS A 150 10.20 -7.95 17.94
N LYS A 151 11.25 -8.32 18.68
CA LYS A 151 11.58 -7.68 19.97
C LYS A 151 11.68 -6.16 19.79
N GLY A 152 11.07 -5.41 20.73
CA GLY A 152 11.03 -3.94 20.69
C GLY A 152 10.02 -3.34 19.71
N HIS A 153 9.21 -4.16 19.04
CA HIS A 153 8.17 -3.71 18.13
C HIS A 153 6.77 -3.99 18.70
N VAL A 154 5.80 -3.22 18.24
CA VAL A 154 4.37 -3.47 18.45
C VAL A 154 3.75 -3.83 17.10
N ARG A 155 2.95 -4.89 17.05
CA ARG A 155 2.23 -5.28 15.83
C ARG A 155 1.17 -4.25 15.48
N GLY A 156 1.34 -3.61 14.33
CA GLY A 156 0.29 -2.87 13.63
C GLY A 156 -0.43 -3.78 12.64
N ALA A 157 -1.52 -3.27 12.07
CA ALA A 157 -2.20 -3.91 10.95
C ALA A 157 -2.70 -2.82 10.00
N TYR A 158 -2.53 -3.00 8.71
CA TYR A 158 -3.25 -2.21 7.71
C TYR A 158 -3.75 -3.08 6.57
N LYS A 159 -4.70 -2.53 5.84
CA LYS A 159 -5.22 -3.05 4.58
C LYS A 159 -4.96 -2.01 3.52
N ALA A 160 -4.48 -2.42 2.36
CA ALA A 160 -4.26 -1.52 1.23
C ALA A 160 -4.75 -2.14 -0.08
N TRP A 161 -5.25 -1.28 -0.96
CA TRP A 161 -5.61 -1.58 -2.33
C TRP A 161 -5.04 -0.49 -3.23
N GLU A 162 -4.23 -0.88 -4.20
CA GLU A 162 -3.62 0.03 -5.16
C GLU A 162 -4.00 -0.35 -6.58
N LEU A 163 -4.17 0.68 -7.40
CA LEU A 163 -4.38 0.57 -8.83
C LEU A 163 -3.49 1.59 -9.53
N VAL A 164 -2.65 1.11 -10.44
CA VAL A 164 -1.84 1.92 -11.35
C VAL A 164 -2.27 1.62 -12.77
N ASN A 165 -2.60 2.66 -13.54
CA ASN A 165 -3.01 2.55 -14.94
C ASN A 165 -2.21 3.54 -15.80
N GLU A 166 -1.71 3.11 -16.95
CA GLU A 166 -1.30 4.03 -18.01
C GLU A 166 -2.50 4.29 -18.93
N ILE A 167 -2.84 5.56 -19.09
CA ILE A 167 -3.87 6.03 -20.01
C ILE A 167 -3.27 7.03 -20.99
N GLU A 168 -3.95 7.25 -22.11
CA GLU A 168 -3.62 8.31 -23.05
C GLU A 168 -4.62 9.46 -22.86
N ASN A 169 -4.10 10.69 -22.76
CA ASN A 169 -4.97 11.87 -22.69
C ASN A 169 -5.47 12.29 -24.08
N GLU A 170 -6.33 13.31 -24.15
CA GLU A 170 -6.90 13.82 -25.41
C GLU A 170 -5.85 14.32 -26.43
N LYS A 171 -4.62 14.57 -25.97
CA LYS A 171 -3.50 15.02 -26.81
C LYS A 171 -2.57 13.89 -27.27
N GLY A 172 -2.88 12.64 -26.93
CA GLY A 172 -2.01 11.49 -27.23
C GLY A 172 -0.86 11.29 -26.23
N GLU A 173 -0.85 12.02 -25.11
CA GLU A 173 0.22 11.92 -24.12
C GLU A 173 -0.09 10.81 -23.12
N LYS A 174 0.93 9.99 -22.81
CA LYS A 174 0.83 8.95 -21.80
C LYS A 174 0.84 9.54 -20.40
N ILE A 175 -0.19 9.21 -19.63
CA ILE A 175 -0.39 9.60 -18.24
C ILE A 175 -0.50 8.35 -17.39
N VAL A 176 0.25 8.30 -16.29
CA VAL A 176 0.10 7.26 -15.29
C VAL A 176 -0.79 7.77 -14.17
N GLU A 177 -1.92 7.11 -13.98
CA GLU A 177 -2.78 7.31 -12.81
C GLU A 177 -2.41 6.29 -11.73
N TRP A 178 -2.20 6.75 -10.51
CA TRP A 178 -1.95 5.88 -9.37
C TRP A 178 -2.87 6.23 -8.22
N THR A 179 -3.69 5.27 -7.81
CA THR A 179 -4.57 5.35 -6.66
C THR A 179 -4.17 4.31 -5.63
N CYS A 180 -4.05 4.71 -4.36
CA CYS A 180 -3.87 3.82 -3.22
C CYS A 180 -4.94 4.13 -2.18
N ILE A 181 -5.59 3.09 -1.65
CA ILE A 181 -6.59 3.16 -0.60
C ILE A 181 -6.06 2.36 0.56
N GLN A 182 -6.00 2.96 1.74
CA GLN A 182 -5.52 2.30 2.94
C GLN A 182 -6.49 2.45 4.11
N HIS A 183 -6.43 1.46 4.99
CA HIS A 183 -7.02 1.51 6.31
C HIS A 183 -6.03 0.90 7.29
N SER A 184 -5.53 1.71 8.22
CA SER A 184 -4.48 1.29 9.14
C SER A 184 -4.92 1.40 10.60
N SER A 185 -4.30 0.58 11.44
CA SER A 185 -4.41 0.63 12.89
C SER A 185 -3.01 0.43 13.46
N ALA A 186 -2.43 1.49 14.03
CA ALA A 186 -1.06 1.50 14.54
C ALA A 186 -0.81 0.57 15.75
N GLY A 187 -1.87 -0.03 16.32
CA GLY A 187 -1.79 -0.88 17.52
C GLY A 187 -1.38 -0.11 18.80
N GLY A 188 -1.55 -0.75 19.95
CA GLY A 188 -1.20 -0.17 21.26
C GLY A 188 -2.10 1.00 21.69
N LEU A 189 -1.55 1.89 22.52
CA LEU A 189 -2.25 3.02 23.15
C LEU A 189 -2.10 4.36 22.40
N ILE A 190 -1.68 4.36 21.13
CA ILE A 190 -1.52 5.61 20.38
C ILE A 190 -2.92 6.19 20.09
N PRO A 191 -3.20 7.46 20.46
CA PRO A 191 -4.46 8.11 20.13
C PRO A 191 -4.71 8.14 18.62
N ARG A 192 -5.91 7.78 18.19
CA ARG A 192 -6.26 7.65 16.76
C ARG A 192 -6.04 8.94 15.97
N PHE A 193 -6.24 10.11 16.58
CA PHE A 193 -6.00 11.40 15.90
C PHE A 193 -4.53 11.58 15.49
N ILE A 194 -3.58 11.00 16.24
CA ILE A 194 -2.15 11.05 15.93
C ILE A 194 -1.86 10.08 14.77
N SER A 195 -2.35 8.85 14.84
CA SER A 195 -2.23 7.85 13.77
C SER A 195 -2.83 8.35 12.45
N ASP A 196 -4.01 8.97 12.49
CA ASP A 196 -4.71 9.51 11.32
C ASP A 196 -3.98 10.73 10.73
N LEU A 197 -3.39 11.59 11.57
CA LEU A 197 -2.67 12.78 11.13
C LEU A 197 -1.32 12.44 10.51
N PHE A 198 -0.58 11.46 11.06
CA PHE A 198 0.65 10.94 10.46
C PHE A 198 0.34 10.17 9.18
N ALA A 199 -0.67 9.28 9.19
CA ALA A 199 -1.06 8.55 8.00
C ALA A 199 -1.52 9.49 6.87
N ALA A 200 -2.29 10.56 7.17
CA ALA A 200 -2.76 11.50 6.14
C ALA A 200 -1.67 12.46 5.64
N ARG A 201 -0.77 12.94 6.52
CA ARG A 201 0.34 13.81 6.10
C ARG A 201 1.43 13.03 5.38
N ASP A 202 1.74 11.81 5.79
CA ASP A 202 2.81 11.03 5.14
C ASP A 202 2.36 10.38 3.82
N PHE A 203 1.05 10.18 3.60
CA PHE A 203 0.56 9.52 2.39
C PHE A 203 0.91 10.21 1.07
N HIS A 204 0.96 11.56 1.07
CA HIS A 204 1.38 12.31 -0.12
C HIS A 204 2.92 12.36 -0.25
N HIS A 205 3.64 12.18 0.86
CA HIS A 205 5.10 12.10 0.85
C HIS A 205 5.57 10.81 0.17
N ASP A 206 4.84 9.70 0.30
CA ASP A 206 5.23 8.43 -0.33
C ASP A 206 5.36 8.53 -1.86
N VAL A 207 4.39 9.20 -2.52
CA VAL A 207 4.45 9.44 -3.98
C VAL A 207 5.67 10.28 -4.34
N LYS A 208 5.95 11.33 -3.58
CA LYS A 208 7.13 12.18 -3.81
C LYS A 208 8.42 11.39 -3.61
N CYS A 209 8.51 10.57 -2.56
CA CYS A 209 9.68 9.75 -2.28
C CYS A 209 9.97 8.78 -3.42
N ILE A 210 8.95 8.12 -3.97
CA ILE A 210 9.12 7.20 -5.10
C ILE A 210 9.54 7.95 -6.36
N ILE A 211 8.89 9.06 -6.69
CA ILE A 211 9.23 9.84 -7.88
C ILE A 211 10.66 10.38 -7.78
N ASN A 212 11.03 10.93 -6.62
CA ASN A 212 12.40 11.40 -6.39
C ASN A 212 13.40 10.24 -6.51
N TYR A 213 13.12 9.09 -5.89
CA TYR A 213 13.97 7.90 -6.00
C TYR A 213 14.14 7.49 -7.47
N ILE A 214 13.06 7.44 -8.25
CA ILE A 214 13.14 7.11 -9.68
C ILE A 214 14.01 8.14 -10.40
N GLN A 215 13.77 9.44 -10.20
CA GLN A 215 14.49 10.52 -10.87
C GLN A 215 15.98 10.58 -10.51
N GLU A 216 16.34 10.29 -9.27
CA GLU A 216 17.72 10.23 -8.79
C GLU A 216 18.48 9.00 -9.31
N ASN A 217 17.75 7.96 -9.74
CA ASN A 217 18.31 6.69 -10.25
C ASN A 217 17.96 6.46 -11.74
N LYS A 218 17.66 7.53 -12.50
CA LYS A 218 17.49 7.50 -13.97
C LYS A 218 18.82 7.34 -14.69
#